data_AF-A0A959WN01-F1
#
_entry.id   AF-A0A959WN01-F1
#
_cell.length_a   1.000
_cell.length_b   1.000
_cell.length_c   1.000
_cell.angle_alpha   90.00
_cell.angle_beta   90.00
_cell.angle_gamma   90.00
#
_symmetry.space_group_name_H-M   'P 1'
#
loop_
_entity.id
_entity.type
_entity.pdbx_description
1 polymer ?
#
loop_
_entity_poly.entity_id
_entity_poly.type
_entity_poly.pdbx_seq_one_letter_code
_entity_poly.pdbx_strand_id
1 'polypeptide(L)'
;LAPLIVEQPVPSGRFVLGRVHGRLVATEDRQAAPATSKRVAARQGDRGSVAVIGPSRSGKTVNVIAGLLDWDGPAVVVSVKRDLIDATRQRRDELGETRVFDPSGVAGLPAHALARWTPLRSAGTPRGAQKAATALAASIPRSGVDGGADYWVKQAEILLTGLLGAAALDPSRTMLDVAHWVFTKDIPNKGEENEITELLADVKQSGTPAECQAAGAAMIQLDAV
;
A
#
# COMPACT_ATOMS: atom_id res chain seq x y z
N LEU A 1 13.22 -6.59 -29.80
CA LEU A 1 14.05 -6.00 -28.72
C LEU A 1 14.58 -4.60 -29.04
N ALA A 2 14.66 -4.13 -30.28
CA ALA A 2 15.22 -2.80 -30.58
C ALA A 2 14.66 -1.66 -29.69
N PRO A 3 13.35 -1.56 -29.40
CA PRO A 3 12.84 -0.54 -28.48
C PRO A 3 13.31 -0.69 -27.02
N LEU A 4 13.69 -1.91 -26.61
CA LEU A 4 14.14 -2.25 -25.26
C LEU A 4 15.65 -2.03 -25.07
N ILE A 5 16.44 -2.00 -26.15
CA ILE A 5 17.90 -1.93 -26.06
C ILE A 5 18.33 -0.50 -25.72
N VAL A 6 19.27 -0.38 -24.77
CA VAL A 6 19.93 0.87 -24.39
C VAL A 6 21.45 0.68 -24.44
N GLU A 7 22.20 1.74 -24.73
CA GLU A 7 23.67 1.67 -24.81
C GLU A 7 24.33 1.70 -23.42
N GLN A 8 23.73 2.47 -22.52
CA GLN A 8 24.13 2.65 -21.12
C GLN A 8 22.87 2.70 -20.23
N PRO A 9 23.00 2.49 -18.91
CA PRO A 9 21.90 2.75 -17.99
C PRO A 9 21.33 4.16 -18.23
N VAL A 10 20.01 4.27 -18.24
CA VAL A 10 19.30 5.54 -18.44
C VAL A 10 18.52 5.82 -17.16
N PRO A 11 19.15 6.45 -16.16
CA PRO A 11 18.57 6.61 -14.83
C PRO A 11 17.17 7.23 -14.87
N SER A 12 17.04 8.26 -15.71
CA SER A 12 15.79 9.00 -15.87
C SER A 12 14.94 8.38 -16.98
N GLY A 13 13.86 7.69 -16.59
CA GLY A 13 12.76 7.34 -17.49
C GLY A 13 12.74 5.91 -18.03
N ARG A 14 13.77 5.09 -17.79
CA ARG A 14 13.74 3.67 -18.16
C ARG A 14 14.38 2.77 -17.10
N PHE A 15 13.61 1.82 -16.58
CA PHE A 15 14.11 0.86 -15.60
C PHE A 15 14.91 -0.25 -16.31
N VAL A 16 16.18 -0.42 -15.93
CA VAL A 16 17.06 -1.43 -16.50
C VAL A 16 16.63 -2.84 -16.07
N LEU A 17 16.53 -3.75 -17.04
CA LEU A 17 16.07 -5.14 -16.88
C LEU A 17 17.20 -6.16 -17.02
N GLY A 18 18.45 -5.71 -17.12
CA GLY A 18 19.63 -6.56 -17.27
C GLY A 18 20.12 -6.68 -18.72
N ARG A 19 20.83 -7.78 -19.04
CA ARG A 19 21.43 -8.00 -20.36
C ARG A 19 20.80 -9.20 -21.08
N VAL A 20 20.54 -9.04 -22.37
CA VAL A 20 20.09 -10.10 -23.28
C VAL A 20 21.02 -10.12 -24.49
N HIS A 21 21.68 -11.26 -24.73
CA HIS A 21 22.70 -11.43 -25.80
C HIS A 21 23.76 -10.30 -25.79
N GLY A 22 24.28 -9.98 -24.61
CA GLY A 22 25.29 -8.93 -24.41
C GLY A 22 24.76 -7.49 -24.42
N ARG A 23 23.51 -7.26 -24.84
CA ARG A 23 22.91 -5.93 -24.93
C ARG A 23 22.13 -5.58 -23.67
N LEU A 24 22.28 -4.36 -23.17
CA LEU A 24 21.51 -3.87 -22.04
C LEU A 24 20.06 -3.63 -22.50
N VAL A 25 19.11 -4.11 -21.70
CA VAL A 25 17.67 -3.97 -21.95
C VAL A 25 17.01 -3.20 -20.81
N ALA A 26 16.03 -2.36 -21.13
CA ALA A 26 15.28 -1.54 -20.18
C ALA A 26 13.80 -1.46 -20.59
N THR A 27 12.92 -1.05 -19.67
CA THR A 27 11.48 -0.83 -19.93
C THR A 27 11.25 0.06 -21.14
N GLU A 28 10.18 -0.14 -21.91
CA GLU A 28 9.80 0.81 -22.96
C GLU A 28 9.28 2.11 -22.35
N ASP A 29 9.63 3.23 -22.98
CA ASP A 29 9.06 4.54 -22.66
C ASP A 29 9.20 5.42 -23.91
N ARG A 30 8.12 5.58 -24.68
CA ARG A 30 8.15 6.38 -25.90
C ARG A 30 8.31 7.88 -25.65
N GLN A 31 7.97 8.35 -24.45
CA GLN A 31 8.09 9.76 -24.09
C GLN A 31 9.53 10.08 -23.68
N ALA A 32 10.10 9.26 -22.79
CA ALA A 32 11.46 9.46 -22.30
C ALA A 32 12.54 9.01 -23.31
N ALA A 33 12.22 8.10 -24.23
CA ALA A 33 13.15 7.62 -25.25
C ALA A 33 12.48 7.50 -26.64
N PRO A 34 12.30 8.61 -27.37
CA PRO A 34 11.68 8.59 -28.70
C PRO A 34 12.44 7.69 -29.69
N ALA A 35 11.71 6.91 -30.48
CA ALA A 35 12.31 6.04 -31.49
C ALA A 35 13.13 6.82 -32.55
N THR A 36 14.31 6.31 -32.87
CA THR A 36 15.22 6.88 -33.89
C THR A 36 14.85 6.52 -35.33
N SER A 37 13.89 5.62 -35.55
CA SER A 37 13.43 5.24 -36.89
C SER A 37 11.96 4.81 -36.91
N LYS A 38 11.30 4.95 -38.08
CA LYS A 38 9.91 4.53 -38.29
C LYS A 38 9.68 3.05 -37.94
N ARG A 39 10.65 2.18 -38.23
CA ARG A 39 10.56 0.74 -37.92
C ARG A 39 10.57 0.46 -36.42
N VAL A 40 11.32 1.23 -35.64
CA VAL A 40 11.36 1.12 -34.18
C VAL A 40 10.10 1.74 -33.58
N ALA A 41 9.67 2.90 -34.07
CA ALA A 41 8.46 3.59 -33.63
C ALA A 41 7.20 2.70 -33.78
N ALA A 42 7.10 1.94 -34.88
CA ALA A 42 5.99 1.02 -35.12
C ALA A 42 5.90 -0.16 -34.12
N ARG A 43 6.94 -0.40 -33.33
CA ARG A 43 7.01 -1.50 -32.35
C ARG A 43 7.16 -1.02 -30.90
N GLN A 44 7.42 0.26 -30.68
CA GLN A 44 7.64 0.83 -29.36
C GLN A 44 6.30 1.13 -28.68
N GLY A 45 6.06 0.52 -27.53
CA GLY A 45 4.92 0.80 -26.66
C GLY A 45 5.10 2.02 -25.76
N ASP A 46 4.06 2.32 -25.00
CA ASP A 46 4.12 3.21 -23.84
C ASP A 46 4.79 2.51 -22.65
N ARG A 47 4.91 3.22 -21.53
CA ARG A 47 5.39 2.63 -20.27
C ARG A 47 4.46 1.50 -19.84
N GLY A 48 5.00 0.28 -19.77
CA GLY A 48 4.28 -0.94 -19.40
C GLY A 48 4.80 -1.58 -18.10
N SER A 49 4.01 -2.51 -17.55
CA SER A 49 4.43 -3.36 -16.44
C SER A 49 5.37 -4.46 -16.92
N VAL A 50 6.33 -4.86 -16.08
CA VAL A 50 7.27 -5.95 -16.37
C VAL A 50 7.13 -7.06 -15.35
N ALA A 51 7.09 -8.30 -15.83
CA ALA A 51 7.18 -9.50 -15.01
C ALA A 51 8.57 -10.14 -15.17
N VAL A 52 9.29 -10.31 -14.06
CA VAL A 52 10.58 -11.02 -14.04
C VAL A 52 10.36 -12.43 -13.48
N ILE A 53 10.43 -13.44 -14.35
CA ILE A 53 10.10 -14.83 -14.02
C ILE A 53 11.35 -15.69 -14.11
N GLY A 54 11.53 -16.60 -13.15
CA GLY A 54 12.64 -17.55 -13.11
C GLY A 54 12.64 -18.40 -11.84
N PRO A 55 13.39 -19.52 -11.78
CA PRO A 55 13.47 -20.40 -10.61
C PRO A 55 14.28 -19.77 -9.47
N SER A 56 14.18 -20.31 -8.26
CA SER A 56 15.00 -19.84 -7.13
C SER A 56 16.50 -19.81 -7.52
N ARG A 57 17.23 -18.80 -7.03
CA ARG A 57 18.65 -18.52 -7.36
C ARG A 57 18.95 -18.16 -8.82
N SER A 58 17.97 -17.91 -9.67
CA SER A 58 18.21 -17.47 -11.07
C SER A 58 18.62 -15.99 -11.24
N GLY A 59 18.94 -15.28 -10.16
CA GLY A 59 19.32 -13.86 -10.22
C GLY A 59 18.17 -12.85 -10.36
N LYS A 60 16.90 -13.25 -10.19
CA LYS A 60 15.75 -12.32 -10.24
C LYS A 60 15.93 -11.11 -9.31
N THR A 61 16.29 -11.37 -8.05
CA THR A 61 16.53 -10.31 -7.06
C THR A 61 17.71 -9.43 -7.47
N VAL A 62 18.80 -10.03 -7.97
CA VAL A 62 19.99 -9.28 -8.44
C VAL A 62 19.62 -8.33 -9.58
N ASN A 63 18.74 -8.76 -10.49
CA ASN A 63 18.22 -7.93 -11.57
C ASN A 63 17.46 -6.71 -11.03
N VAL A 64 16.55 -6.92 -10.08
CA VAL A 64 15.80 -5.83 -9.41
C VAL A 64 16.74 -4.89 -8.64
N ILE A 65 17.76 -5.42 -7.95
CA ILE A 65 18.77 -4.61 -7.25
C ILE A 65 19.51 -3.71 -8.23
N ALA A 66 20.02 -4.27 -9.35
CA ALA A 66 20.72 -3.50 -10.36
C ALA A 66 19.83 -2.38 -10.93
N GLY A 67 18.57 -2.70 -11.27
CA GLY A 67 17.61 -1.71 -11.73
C GLY A 67 17.32 -0.61 -10.70
N LEU A 68 17.23 -0.94 -9.40
CA LEU A 68 17.03 0.04 -8.33
C LEU A 68 18.25 0.93 -8.06
N LEU A 69 19.46 0.42 -8.26
CA LEU A 69 20.71 1.19 -8.12
C LEU A 69 20.88 2.19 -9.28
N ASP A 70 20.46 1.80 -10.48
CA ASP A 70 20.50 2.66 -11.67
C ASP A 70 19.34 3.67 -11.73
N TRP A 71 18.17 3.32 -11.17
CA TRP A 71 16.98 4.18 -11.15
C TRP A 71 17.17 5.40 -10.24
N ASP A 72 17.03 6.60 -10.78
CA ASP A 72 17.15 7.86 -10.03
C ASP A 72 15.81 8.35 -9.44
N GLY A 73 14.69 7.90 -10.00
CA GLY A 73 13.34 8.30 -9.58
C GLY A 73 12.89 7.70 -8.25
N PRO A 74 11.70 8.08 -7.74
CA PRO A 74 11.10 7.46 -6.57
C PRO A 74 10.78 5.99 -6.82
N ALA A 75 10.85 5.17 -5.78
CA ALA A 75 10.54 3.75 -5.84
C ALA A 75 9.82 3.29 -4.58
N VAL A 76 8.78 2.46 -4.76
CA VAL A 76 8.15 1.69 -3.68
C VAL A 76 8.51 0.23 -3.90
N VAL A 77 9.23 -0.36 -2.97
CA VAL A 77 9.75 -1.72 -3.08
C VAL A 77 9.16 -2.56 -1.96
N VAL A 78 8.54 -3.69 -2.32
CA VAL A 78 7.98 -4.64 -1.38
C VAL A 78 8.84 -5.90 -1.40
N SER A 79 9.33 -6.30 -0.24
CA SER A 79 10.14 -7.51 -0.08
C SER A 79 9.83 -8.20 1.24
N VAL A 80 9.87 -9.53 1.23
CA VAL A 80 9.84 -10.37 2.43
C VAL A 80 11.25 -10.71 2.95
N LYS A 81 12.28 -10.18 2.30
CA LYS A 81 13.70 -10.38 2.63
C LYS A 81 14.44 -9.04 2.69
N ARG A 82 15.54 -9.03 3.43
CA ARG A 82 16.39 -7.85 3.57
C ARG A 82 17.36 -7.58 2.41
N ASP A 83 17.53 -8.55 1.52
CA ASP A 83 18.47 -8.48 0.39
C ASP A 83 18.33 -7.21 -0.46
N LEU A 84 17.10 -6.75 -0.75
CA LEU A 84 16.87 -5.50 -1.49
C LEU A 84 17.29 -4.26 -0.69
N ILE A 85 16.87 -4.13 0.56
CA ILE A 85 17.16 -2.92 1.36
C ILE A 85 18.65 -2.85 1.71
N ASP A 86 19.25 -3.97 2.13
CA ASP A 86 20.66 -4.03 2.49
C ASP A 86 21.57 -3.68 1.28
N ALA A 87 21.18 -4.07 0.07
CA ALA A 87 21.96 -3.80 -1.15
C ALA A 87 21.75 -2.40 -1.74
N THR A 88 20.59 -1.77 -1.52
CA THR A 88 20.21 -0.53 -2.24
C THR A 88 20.14 0.71 -1.36
N ARG A 89 19.91 0.57 -0.05
CA ARG A 89 19.59 1.70 0.84
C ARG A 89 20.62 2.82 0.80
N GLN A 90 21.91 2.51 0.87
CA GLN A 90 22.97 3.52 0.84
C GLN A 90 22.86 4.40 -0.40
N ARG A 91 22.78 3.80 -1.59
CA ARG A 91 22.65 4.53 -2.85
C ARG A 91 21.36 5.34 -2.92
N ARG A 92 20.27 4.81 -2.37
CA ARG A 92 18.96 5.47 -2.36
C ARG A 92 18.93 6.67 -1.39
N ASP A 93 19.61 6.57 -0.25
CA ASP A 93 19.78 7.68 0.71
C ASP A 93 20.57 8.86 0.11
N GLU A 94 21.49 8.59 -0.83
CA GLU A 94 22.20 9.64 -1.58
C GLU A 94 21.30 10.36 -2.60
N LEU A 95 20.24 9.71 -3.07
CA LEU A 95 19.29 10.27 -4.05
C LEU A 95 18.12 11.01 -3.38
N GLY A 96 17.76 10.64 -2.15
CA GLY A 96 16.67 11.24 -1.42
C GLY A 96 16.29 10.50 -0.14
N GLU A 97 15.13 10.84 0.42
CA GLU A 97 14.66 10.22 1.66
C GLU A 97 14.24 8.75 1.44
N THR A 98 14.89 7.83 2.17
CA THR A 98 14.43 6.44 2.28
C THR A 98 13.76 6.20 3.63
N ARG A 99 12.59 5.57 3.61
CA ARG A 99 11.88 5.07 4.79
C ARG A 99 11.43 3.63 4.57
N VAL A 100 11.46 2.82 5.63
CA VAL A 100 11.08 1.41 5.58
C VAL A 100 9.85 1.18 6.44
N PHE A 101 8.76 0.68 5.84
CA PHE A 101 7.62 0.20 6.59
C PHE A 101 7.87 -1.25 7.03
N ASP A 102 8.20 -1.44 8.31
CA ASP A 102 8.49 -2.74 8.90
C ASP A 102 7.78 -2.86 10.25
N PRO A 103 6.48 -3.21 10.26
CA PRO A 103 5.74 -3.40 11.52
C PRO A 103 6.24 -4.60 12.33
N SER A 104 7.01 -5.51 11.74
CA SER A 104 7.53 -6.71 12.39
C SER A 104 8.91 -6.52 13.05
N GLY A 105 9.60 -5.42 12.75
CA GLY A 105 10.96 -5.15 13.24
C GLY A 105 12.06 -6.04 12.65
N VAL A 106 11.75 -6.84 11.62
CA VAL A 106 12.68 -7.81 11.01
C VAL A 106 13.88 -7.12 10.32
N ALA A 107 13.71 -5.90 9.84
CA ALA A 107 14.78 -5.13 9.20
C ALA A 107 15.84 -4.64 10.21
N GLY A 108 15.48 -4.51 11.50
CA GLY A 108 16.40 -4.05 12.54
C GLY A 108 16.94 -2.63 12.34
N LEU A 109 16.17 -1.77 11.68
CA LEU A 109 16.56 -0.39 11.37
C LEU A 109 16.23 0.58 12.53
N PRO A 110 17.01 1.66 12.69
CA PRO A 110 16.73 2.67 13.71
C PRO A 110 15.41 3.40 13.43
N ALA A 111 14.76 3.92 14.49
CA ALA A 111 13.43 4.53 14.40
C ALA A 111 13.31 5.65 13.35
N HIS A 112 14.35 6.45 13.14
CA HIS A 112 14.35 7.53 12.13
C HIS A 112 14.34 7.02 10.68
N ALA A 113 14.71 5.76 10.45
CA ALA A 113 14.68 5.11 9.14
C ALA A 113 13.35 4.39 8.87
N LEU A 114 12.47 4.27 9.88
CA LEU A 114 11.20 3.58 9.76
C LEU A 114 10.09 4.53 9.30
N ALA A 115 9.27 4.06 8.37
CA ALA A 115 7.99 4.70 8.04
C ALA A 115 6.94 4.30 9.07
N ARG A 116 6.16 5.27 9.54
CA ARG A 116 4.92 5.02 10.28
C ARG A 116 3.75 5.14 9.33
N TRP A 117 2.81 4.22 9.43
CA TRP A 117 1.59 4.23 8.63
C TRP A 117 0.42 3.67 9.44
N THR A 118 -0.75 4.25 9.22
CA THR A 118 -2.02 3.79 9.78
C THR A 118 -3.11 3.93 8.71
N PRO A 119 -4.04 2.97 8.59
CA PRO A 119 -5.21 3.12 7.72
C PRO A 119 -6.15 4.25 8.17
N LEU A 120 -6.09 4.67 9.45
CA LEU A 120 -6.91 5.76 9.99
C LEU A 120 -6.67 7.10 9.28
N ARG A 121 -5.48 7.30 8.69
CA ARG A 121 -5.14 8.56 8.00
C ARG A 121 -6.10 8.95 6.88
N SER A 122 -6.80 7.98 6.30
CA SER A 122 -7.80 8.21 5.25
C SER A 122 -9.23 7.99 5.76
N ALA A 123 -9.42 7.48 6.96
CA ALA A 123 -10.72 7.02 7.44
C ALA A 123 -11.61 8.12 8.04
N GLY A 124 -11.15 9.38 8.11
CA GLY A 124 -11.97 10.51 8.56
C GLY A 124 -13.09 10.92 7.60
N THR A 125 -13.30 10.18 6.51
CA THR A 125 -14.42 10.38 5.57
C THR A 125 -15.14 9.05 5.34
N PRO A 126 -16.44 9.04 5.04
CA PRO A 126 -17.18 7.79 4.80
C PRO A 126 -16.52 6.88 3.75
N ARG A 127 -16.15 7.48 2.60
CA ARG A 127 -15.50 6.75 1.50
C ARG A 127 -14.09 6.27 1.88
N GLY A 128 -13.36 7.07 2.63
CA GLY A 128 -12.02 6.73 3.05
C GLY A 128 -11.99 5.63 4.11
N ALA A 129 -12.96 5.63 5.04
CA ALA A 129 -13.16 4.56 6.01
C ALA A 129 -13.49 3.24 5.30
N GLN A 130 -14.44 3.28 4.36
CA GLN A 130 -14.81 2.10 3.57
C GLN A 130 -13.61 1.57 2.79
N LYS A 131 -12.87 2.43 2.09
CA LYS A 131 -11.68 2.02 1.33
C LYS A 131 -10.61 1.36 2.22
N ALA A 132 -10.40 1.89 3.42
CA ALA A 132 -9.47 1.33 4.39
C ALA A 132 -9.95 -0.05 4.89
N ALA A 133 -11.25 -0.17 5.21
CA ALA A 133 -11.88 -1.42 5.61
C ALA A 133 -11.81 -2.48 4.52
N THR A 134 -12.15 -2.15 3.27
CA THR A 134 -12.04 -3.05 2.11
C THR A 134 -10.62 -3.58 1.94
N ALA A 135 -9.60 -2.72 2.10
CA ALA A 135 -8.21 -3.13 1.96
C ALA A 135 -7.77 -4.13 3.06
N LEU A 136 -8.25 -3.94 4.29
CA LEU A 136 -8.00 -4.89 5.38
C LEU A 136 -8.76 -6.21 5.16
N ALA A 137 -10.05 -6.13 4.83
CA ALA A 137 -10.91 -7.29 4.60
C ALA A 137 -10.45 -8.14 3.40
N ALA A 138 -9.85 -7.52 2.38
CA ALA A 138 -9.26 -8.22 1.24
C ALA A 138 -8.08 -9.15 1.63
N SER A 139 -7.49 -8.95 2.82
CA SER A 139 -6.39 -9.77 3.33
C SER A 139 -6.87 -11.02 4.07
N ILE A 140 -8.19 -11.19 4.25
CA ILE A 140 -8.78 -12.36 4.91
C ILE A 140 -8.64 -13.59 4.00
N PRO A 141 -8.01 -14.69 4.45
CA PRO A 141 -7.94 -15.92 3.68
C PRO A 141 -9.34 -16.45 3.36
N ARG A 142 -9.61 -16.68 2.07
CA ARG A 142 -10.89 -17.27 1.61
C ARG A 142 -10.85 -18.79 1.56
N SER A 143 -9.67 -19.39 1.61
CA SER A 143 -9.47 -20.83 1.61
C SER A 143 -9.69 -21.42 3.00
N GLY A 144 -10.41 -22.54 3.09
CA GLY A 144 -10.63 -23.28 4.35
C GLY A 144 -11.86 -22.84 5.16
N VAL A 145 -12.74 -22.01 4.58
CA VAL A 145 -14.04 -21.66 5.17
C VAL A 145 -15.13 -22.27 4.29
N ASP A 146 -15.74 -23.37 4.75
CA ASP A 146 -16.83 -24.01 4.02
C ASP A 146 -18.06 -23.08 3.99
N GLY A 147 -18.49 -22.69 2.79
CA GLY A 147 -19.74 -21.97 2.52
C GLY A 147 -19.99 -20.73 3.40
N GLY A 148 -19.48 -19.56 3.00
CA GLY A 148 -19.79 -18.30 3.69
C GLY A 148 -18.63 -17.33 3.86
N ALA A 149 -17.43 -17.66 3.35
CA ALA A 149 -16.26 -16.79 3.39
C ALA A 149 -16.57 -15.35 2.91
N ASP A 150 -17.26 -15.22 1.77
CA ASP A 150 -17.61 -13.92 1.21
C ASP A 150 -18.65 -13.16 2.05
N TYR A 151 -19.52 -13.87 2.78
CA TYR A 151 -20.46 -13.24 3.72
C TYR A 151 -19.70 -12.66 4.91
N TRP A 152 -18.82 -13.44 5.53
CA TRP A 152 -18.01 -13.00 6.67
C TRP A 152 -17.05 -11.86 6.30
N VAL A 153 -16.45 -11.89 5.11
CA VAL A 153 -15.62 -10.80 4.60
C VAL A 153 -16.44 -9.50 4.48
N LYS A 154 -17.68 -9.57 3.98
CA LYS A 154 -18.57 -8.41 3.89
C LYS A 154 -18.96 -7.87 5.27
N GLN A 155 -19.31 -8.75 6.22
CA GLN A 155 -19.62 -8.33 7.59
C GLN A 155 -18.42 -7.67 8.27
N ALA A 156 -17.22 -8.24 8.09
CA ALA A 156 -15.99 -7.63 8.58
C ALA A 156 -15.73 -6.27 7.93
N GLU A 157 -15.98 -6.11 6.63
CA GLU A 157 -15.85 -4.81 5.94
C GLU A 157 -16.81 -3.75 6.49
N ILE A 158 -18.08 -4.10 6.72
CA ILE A 158 -19.09 -3.19 7.30
C ILE A 158 -18.64 -2.77 8.71
N LEU A 159 -18.31 -3.74 9.56
CA LEU A 159 -17.84 -3.48 10.92
C LEU A 159 -16.60 -2.57 10.93
N LEU A 160 -15.57 -2.93 10.16
CA LEU A 160 -14.33 -2.15 10.08
C LEU A 160 -14.56 -0.76 9.51
N THR A 161 -15.53 -0.58 8.60
CA THR A 161 -15.87 0.76 8.08
C THR A 161 -16.37 1.66 9.22
N GLY A 162 -17.25 1.15 10.08
CA GLY A 162 -17.75 1.87 11.25
C GLY A 162 -16.64 2.18 12.26
N LEU A 163 -15.87 1.17 12.66
CA LEU A 163 -14.83 1.31 13.68
C LEU A 163 -13.67 2.22 13.25
N LEU A 164 -13.18 2.06 12.02
CA LEU A 164 -12.11 2.93 11.48
C LEU A 164 -12.62 4.37 11.29
N GLY A 165 -13.88 4.54 10.89
CA GLY A 165 -14.52 5.83 10.77
C GLY A 165 -14.61 6.55 12.12
N ALA A 166 -15.05 5.85 13.17
CA ALA A 166 -15.12 6.39 14.52
C ALA A 166 -13.73 6.76 15.06
N ALA A 167 -12.76 5.84 15.02
CA ALA A 167 -11.41 6.11 15.50
C ALA A 167 -10.72 7.26 14.75
N ALA A 168 -10.99 7.45 13.46
CA ALA A 168 -10.37 8.53 12.69
C ALA A 168 -10.93 9.94 12.99
N LEU A 169 -12.05 10.03 13.71
CA LEU A 169 -12.66 11.31 14.12
C LEU A 169 -12.13 11.81 15.46
N ASP A 170 -11.38 10.98 16.19
CA ASP A 170 -10.71 11.37 17.42
C ASP A 170 -9.18 11.23 17.25
N PRO A 171 -8.42 12.35 17.24
CA PRO A 171 -6.97 12.33 17.08
C PRO A 171 -6.21 11.54 18.16
N SER A 172 -6.84 11.26 19.31
CA SER A 172 -6.24 10.47 20.39
C SER A 172 -6.33 8.96 20.14
N ARG A 173 -7.18 8.52 19.21
CA ARG A 173 -7.42 7.10 18.91
C ARG A 173 -6.46 6.57 17.86
N THR A 174 -6.17 5.28 17.98
CA THR A 174 -5.20 4.57 17.15
C THR A 174 -5.77 3.23 16.69
N MET A 175 -4.99 2.50 15.87
CA MET A 175 -5.35 1.11 15.53
C MET A 175 -5.34 0.17 16.74
N LEU A 176 -4.73 0.55 17.87
CA LEU A 176 -4.83 -0.23 19.10
C LEU A 176 -6.24 -0.18 19.68
N ASP A 177 -6.89 0.99 19.65
CA ASP A 177 -8.29 1.15 20.07
C ASP A 177 -9.23 0.33 19.18
N VAL A 178 -9.04 0.41 17.85
CA VAL A 178 -9.82 -0.39 16.89
C VAL A 178 -9.63 -1.88 17.13
N ALA A 179 -8.38 -2.32 17.36
CA ALA A 179 -8.09 -3.72 17.67
C ALA A 179 -8.74 -4.14 19.01
N HIS A 180 -8.68 -3.27 20.02
CA HIS A 180 -9.33 -3.50 21.31
C HIS A 180 -10.82 -3.73 21.12
N TRP A 181 -11.55 -2.81 20.47
CA TRP A 181 -12.99 -2.94 20.19
C TRP A 181 -13.34 -4.26 19.50
N VAL A 182 -12.54 -4.67 18.52
CA VAL A 182 -12.75 -5.95 17.81
C VAL A 182 -12.53 -7.15 18.73
N PHE A 183 -11.44 -7.18 19.51
CA PHE A 183 -11.07 -8.35 20.31
C PHE A 183 -11.88 -8.50 21.60
N THR A 184 -12.29 -7.40 22.22
CA THR A 184 -13.18 -7.40 23.39
C THR A 184 -14.65 -7.49 23.01
N LYS A 185 -14.97 -7.33 21.72
CA LYS A 185 -16.34 -7.18 21.20
C LYS A 185 -17.06 -5.98 21.82
N ASP A 186 -16.30 -4.96 22.17
CA ASP A 186 -16.82 -3.69 22.67
C ASP A 186 -17.29 -2.84 21.49
N ILE A 187 -18.42 -3.24 20.94
CA ILE A 187 -19.10 -2.60 19.81
C ILE A 187 -20.47 -2.10 20.26
N PRO A 188 -21.02 -1.04 19.64
CA PRO A 188 -22.32 -0.50 20.03
C PRO A 188 -23.43 -1.55 20.03
N ASN A 189 -24.05 -1.76 21.18
CA ASN A 189 -25.29 -2.51 21.31
C ASN A 189 -26.45 -1.55 21.60
N LYS A 190 -27.62 -1.84 21.04
CA LYS A 190 -28.79 -0.97 21.20
C LYS A 190 -29.21 -0.88 22.66
N GLY A 191 -29.12 0.33 23.23
CA GLY A 191 -29.55 0.63 24.60
C GLY A 191 -28.48 0.44 25.66
N GLU A 192 -27.24 0.12 25.26
CA GLU A 192 -26.09 0.04 26.16
C GLU A 192 -25.17 1.26 25.96
N GLU A 193 -24.57 1.74 27.04
CA GLU A 193 -23.51 2.74 26.99
C GLU A 193 -22.27 2.12 26.34
N ASN A 194 -21.64 2.84 25.43
CA ASN A 194 -20.44 2.37 24.72
C ASN A 194 -19.60 3.57 24.28
N GLU A 195 -18.29 3.49 24.44
CA GLU A 195 -17.40 4.63 24.17
C GLU A 195 -17.44 5.09 22.70
N ILE A 196 -17.74 4.21 21.75
CA ILE A 196 -17.84 4.55 20.33
C ILE A 196 -19.11 5.37 20.09
N THR A 197 -20.22 5.05 20.74
CA THR A 197 -21.46 5.83 20.58
C THR A 197 -21.33 7.21 21.19
N GLU A 198 -20.67 7.34 22.34
CA GLU A 198 -20.33 8.61 22.98
C GLU A 198 -19.43 9.45 22.09
N LEU A 199 -18.32 8.88 21.60
CA LEU A 199 -17.40 9.56 20.68
C LEU A 199 -18.14 10.10 19.44
N LEU A 200 -18.96 9.27 18.80
CA LEU A 200 -19.70 9.68 17.60
C LEU A 200 -20.78 10.73 17.92
N ALA A 201 -21.38 10.69 19.10
CA ALA A 201 -22.36 11.68 19.55
C ALA A 201 -21.70 13.04 19.82
N ASP A 202 -20.51 13.05 20.44
CA ASP A 202 -19.73 14.26 20.67
C ASP A 202 -19.31 14.91 19.35
N VAL A 203 -18.77 14.12 18.41
CA VAL A 203 -18.41 14.61 17.07
C VAL A 203 -19.62 15.18 16.33
N LYS A 204 -20.82 14.58 16.47
CA LYS A 204 -22.03 15.14 15.87
C LYS A 204 -22.43 16.50 16.45
N GLN A 205 -22.12 16.75 17.73
CA GLN A 205 -22.49 17.99 18.43
C GLN A 205 -21.48 19.12 18.20
N SER A 206 -20.19 18.80 18.20
CA SER A 206 -19.12 19.82 18.18
C SER A 206 -18.24 19.81 16.92
N GLY A 207 -18.38 18.81 16.06
CA GLY A 207 -17.58 18.65 14.85
C GLY A 207 -17.97 19.61 13.71
N THR A 208 -17.12 19.67 12.70
CA THR A 208 -17.44 20.32 11.44
C THR A 208 -18.56 19.57 10.70
N PRO A 209 -19.28 20.20 9.75
CA PRO A 209 -20.32 19.52 8.98
C PRO A 209 -19.85 18.22 8.30
N ALA A 210 -18.59 18.17 7.85
CA ALA A 210 -17.99 16.99 7.25
C ALA A 210 -17.75 15.87 8.27
N GLU A 211 -17.28 16.22 9.47
CA GLU A 211 -17.10 15.26 10.57
C GLU A 211 -18.43 14.75 11.11
N CYS A 212 -19.46 15.61 11.25
CA CYS A 212 -20.81 15.18 11.61
C CYS A 212 -21.38 14.18 10.60
N GLN A 213 -21.15 14.42 9.29
CA GLN A 213 -21.54 13.49 8.23
C GLN A 213 -20.78 12.16 8.34
N ALA A 214 -19.47 12.21 8.56
CA ALA A 214 -18.64 11.02 8.75
C ALA A 214 -19.07 10.21 9.97
N ALA A 215 -19.38 10.88 11.09
CA ALA A 215 -19.87 10.24 12.30
C ALA A 215 -21.23 9.57 12.07
N GLY A 216 -22.14 10.23 11.34
CA GLY A 216 -23.42 9.64 10.93
C GLY A 216 -23.25 8.39 10.07
N ALA A 217 -22.34 8.44 9.09
CA ALA A 217 -22.05 7.29 8.24
C ALA A 217 -21.42 6.12 9.00
N ALA A 218 -20.49 6.40 9.93
CA ALA A 218 -19.88 5.39 10.78
C ALA A 218 -20.93 4.68 11.63
N MET A 219 -21.85 5.42 12.28
CA MET A 219 -22.93 4.84 13.06
C MET A 219 -23.84 3.93 12.22
N ILE A 220 -24.21 4.35 11.01
CA ILE A 220 -25.03 3.52 10.10
C ILE A 220 -24.36 2.18 9.79
N GLN A 221 -23.03 2.15 9.67
CA GLN A 221 -22.32 0.88 9.45
C GLN A 221 -22.31 0.01 10.70
N LEU A 222 -22.12 0.61 11.89
CA LEU A 222 -22.12 -0.13 13.15
C LEU A 222 -23.51 -0.71 13.48
N ASP A 223 -24.59 0.01 13.16
CA ASP A 223 -25.97 -0.47 13.31
C ASP A 223 -26.34 -1.63 12.36
N ALA A 224 -25.52 -1.89 11.33
CA ALA A 224 -25.79 -2.88 10.29
C ALA A 224 -25.15 -4.26 10.55
N VAL A 225 -24.36 -4.39 11.61
CA VAL A 225 -23.66 -5.62 12.04
C VAL A 225 -24.43 -6.26 13.18
#